data_AF-A0A0N4VVG3-F1
#
_entry.id   AF-A0A0N4VVG3-F1
#
_cell.length_a   1.000
_cell.length_b   1.000
_cell.length_c   1.000
_cell.angle_alpha   90.00
_cell.angle_beta   90.00
_cell.angle_gamma   90.00
#
_symmetry.space_group_name_H-M   'P 1'
#
loop_
_entity.id
_entity.type
_entity.pdbx_description
1 polymer ?
#
loop_
_entity_poly.entity_id
_entity_poly.type
_entity_poly.pdbx_seq_one_letter_code
_entity_poly.pdbx_strand_id
1 'polypeptide(L)'
;MLLLIPCRRLVLAASPTGCRCESLKKVVDWCGCSPLVFTKDHTHKFAVKNAVAKPFYFARKFESLVDIDAIALAELQVMRDRALLHRNDVMFNVTFVNHYKADIDGYSVHFSLMAETLLSMHSKESDFVSLVRIDVVKMHSSAPHQMIFTIQTRSSPVPLQLLVERKLVSNIVSPAITDGFKLEVIMAGIDIDHKEEFFRGITAYADLNSSPTVALRWSRVYELATTVNETKTSPPIRFTWRGPNQKAIATQKLRPYDSIRGTQFASLNLQKLNTTNLKPGMWSVVVQTDAEGSSEILGSVWFPIYSTENQTLFRSLVRDFFIIKDSCATECSSTTWSTFHPDPKSDILVGFDKESQTLA
;
A
#
# COMPACT_ATOMS: atom_id res chain seq x y z
N MET A 1 38.91 28.65 9.21
CA MET A 1 38.53 28.29 7.82
C MET A 1 37.45 27.20 7.91
N LEU A 2 36.16 27.57 7.90
CA LEU A 2 35.08 26.58 7.82
C LEU A 2 35.07 26.02 6.39
N LEU A 3 35.49 24.77 6.21
CA LEU A 3 35.20 24.05 4.99
C LEU A 3 33.69 23.79 4.96
N LEU A 4 32.97 24.56 4.15
CA LEU A 4 31.63 24.16 3.68
C LEU A 4 31.82 22.90 2.83
N ILE A 5 31.65 21.72 3.43
CA ILE A 5 31.59 20.47 2.67
C ILE A 5 30.29 20.53 1.85
N PRO A 6 30.35 20.58 0.50
CA PRO A 6 29.14 20.64 -0.30
C PRO A 6 28.33 19.36 -0.07
N CYS A 7 27.03 19.53 0.21
CA CYS A 7 26.11 18.42 0.43
C CYS A 7 25.88 17.66 -0.89
N ARG A 8 26.68 16.61 -1.14
CA ARG A 8 26.65 15.79 -2.36
C ARG A 8 25.57 14.70 -2.30
N ARG A 9 24.30 15.12 -2.29
CA ARG A 9 23.12 14.25 -2.23
C ARG A 9 22.21 14.44 -3.44
N LEU A 10 21.71 13.33 -3.98
CA LEU A 10 20.63 13.32 -4.96
C LEU A 10 19.29 13.17 -4.24
N VAL A 11 18.37 14.09 -4.50
CA VAL A 11 17.03 14.07 -3.93
C VAL A 11 16.02 14.26 -5.05
N LEU A 12 15.04 13.35 -5.13
CA LEU A 12 13.85 13.59 -5.94
C LEU A 12 13.00 14.65 -5.26
N ALA A 13 13.25 15.92 -5.63
CA ALA A 13 12.37 17.00 -5.23
C ALA A 13 10.97 16.68 -5.75
N ALA A 14 9.99 16.70 -4.83
CA ALA A 14 8.61 16.73 -5.23
C ALA A 14 8.37 17.97 -6.10
N SER A 15 7.64 17.80 -7.20
CA SER A 15 6.97 18.93 -7.85
C SER A 15 5.95 19.56 -6.86
N PRO A 16 5.27 20.68 -7.20
CA PRO A 16 4.29 21.29 -6.29
C PRO A 16 3.26 20.32 -5.70
N THR A 17 3.01 19.18 -6.35
CA THR A 17 2.07 18.13 -5.93
C THR A 17 2.52 17.24 -4.77
N GLY A 18 3.83 17.18 -4.42
CA GLY A 18 4.32 16.44 -3.24
C GLY A 18 4.59 17.31 -2.00
N CYS A 19 4.38 18.62 -2.12
CA CYS A 19 4.33 19.57 -1.01
C CYS A 19 2.91 19.67 -0.43
N ARG A 20 2.39 18.57 0.14
CA ARG A 20 1.04 18.56 0.70
C ARG A 20 1.07 18.84 2.21
N CYS A 21 0.59 20.02 2.61
CA CYS A 21 0.55 20.44 4.01
C CYS A 21 -0.39 19.60 4.91
N GLU A 22 -1.42 18.97 4.32
CA GLU A 22 -2.53 18.35 5.06
C GLU A 22 -2.07 17.31 6.09
N SER A 23 -1.07 16.49 5.74
CA SER A 23 -0.56 15.44 6.63
C SER A 23 0.36 15.99 7.73
N LEU A 24 1.17 17.00 7.43
CA LEU A 24 2.13 17.58 8.38
C LEU A 24 1.47 18.52 9.40
N LYS A 25 0.38 19.20 9.03
CA LYS A 25 -0.36 20.10 9.94
C LYS A 25 -0.91 19.41 11.19
N LYS A 26 -1.08 18.08 11.17
CA LYS A 26 -1.47 17.31 12.37
C LYS A 26 -0.34 17.16 13.38
N VAL A 27 0.91 17.33 12.95
CA VAL A 27 2.11 17.07 13.74
C VAL A 27 2.86 18.37 14.06
N VAL A 28 2.88 19.32 13.12
CA VAL A 28 3.61 20.59 13.23
C VAL A 28 2.80 21.73 12.66
N ASP A 29 2.95 22.93 13.23
CA ASP A 29 2.25 24.16 12.78
C ASP A 29 2.83 24.78 11.50
N TRP A 30 3.60 24.01 10.72
CA TRP A 30 4.23 24.45 9.49
C TRP A 30 3.99 23.50 8.32
N CYS A 31 4.08 24.04 7.10
CA CYS A 31 4.02 23.26 5.88
C CYS A 31 5.42 22.80 5.46
N GLY A 32 5.60 21.49 5.30
CA GLY A 32 6.84 20.91 4.76
C GLY A 32 6.63 20.20 3.45
N CYS A 33 7.71 20.04 2.68
CA CYS A 33 7.75 19.15 1.52
C CYS A 33 8.61 17.94 1.86
N SER A 34 8.17 16.75 1.43
CA SER A 34 8.96 15.53 1.52
C SER A 34 9.34 15.08 0.10
N PRO A 35 10.57 14.62 -0.13
CA PRO A 35 10.96 14.10 -1.43
C PRO A 35 10.17 12.84 -1.82
N LEU A 36 10.02 12.61 -3.12
CA LEU A 36 9.38 11.41 -3.67
C LEU A 36 10.29 10.19 -3.54
N VAL A 37 9.67 9.01 -3.56
CA VAL A 37 10.40 7.74 -3.67
C VAL A 37 10.91 7.54 -5.10
N PHE A 38 12.16 7.11 -5.23
CA PHE A 38 12.69 6.66 -6.51
C PHE A 38 11.93 5.42 -6.97
N THR A 39 11.53 5.44 -8.24
CA THR A 39 10.93 4.30 -8.94
C THR A 39 11.84 3.91 -10.09
N LYS A 40 11.54 2.80 -10.75
CA LYS A 40 12.27 2.32 -11.92
C LYS A 40 12.45 3.40 -13.00
N ASP A 41 11.44 4.23 -13.21
CA ASP A 41 11.48 5.35 -14.18
C ASP A 41 12.50 6.43 -13.81
N HIS A 42 12.84 6.55 -12.52
CA HIS A 42 13.77 7.54 -12.02
C HIS A 42 15.24 7.07 -12.01
N THR A 43 15.51 5.82 -12.36
CA THR A 43 16.85 5.20 -12.28
C THR A 43 17.89 5.91 -13.15
N HIS A 44 17.46 6.49 -14.27
CA HIS A 44 18.33 7.31 -15.12
C HIS A 44 18.97 8.47 -14.34
N LYS A 45 18.33 9.01 -13.29
CA LYS A 45 18.86 10.15 -12.51
C LYS A 45 20.10 9.79 -11.71
N PHE A 46 20.19 8.54 -11.25
CA PHE A 46 21.35 8.09 -10.50
C PHE A 46 22.37 7.32 -11.35
N ALA A 47 22.09 7.03 -12.63
CA ALA A 47 23.01 6.37 -13.55
C ALA A 47 24.46 6.92 -13.51
N VAL A 48 25.44 6.03 -13.76
CA VAL A 48 26.88 6.34 -13.65
C VAL A 48 27.27 7.62 -14.40
N LYS A 49 26.77 7.81 -15.64
CA LYS A 49 27.01 9.02 -16.43
C LYS A 49 26.63 10.29 -15.68
N ASN A 50 25.47 10.29 -15.03
CA ASN A 50 24.95 11.44 -14.29
C ASN A 50 25.66 11.62 -12.95
N ALA A 51 26.00 10.53 -12.27
CA ALA A 51 26.80 10.55 -11.05
C ALA A 51 28.22 11.09 -11.30
N VAL A 52 28.82 10.81 -12.46
CA VAL A 52 30.15 11.36 -12.83
C VAL A 52 30.04 12.84 -13.20
N ALA A 53 29.04 13.22 -14.00
CA ALA A 53 28.85 14.59 -14.44
C ALA A 53 28.51 15.56 -13.29
N LYS A 54 27.70 15.10 -12.33
CA LYS A 54 27.35 15.84 -11.11
C LYS A 54 27.54 14.95 -9.89
N PRO A 55 28.74 14.92 -9.29
CA PRO A 55 29.09 14.02 -8.20
C PRO A 55 28.13 14.07 -7.01
N PHE A 56 27.33 13.02 -6.85
CA PHE A 56 26.59 12.69 -5.64
C PHE A 56 26.99 11.30 -5.14
N TYR A 57 27.02 11.13 -3.82
CA TYR A 57 27.41 9.85 -3.19
C TYR A 57 26.25 9.13 -2.53
N PHE A 58 25.15 9.85 -2.26
CA PHE A 58 23.96 9.31 -1.62
C PHE A 58 22.71 9.79 -2.36
N ALA A 59 21.68 8.96 -2.40
CA ALA A 59 20.37 9.32 -2.91
C ALA A 59 19.26 8.98 -1.90
N ARG A 60 18.19 9.77 -1.88
CA ARG A 60 16.98 9.49 -1.08
C ARG A 60 15.71 10.08 -1.74
N LYS A 61 14.53 9.48 -1.59
CA LYS A 61 14.18 8.33 -0.74
C LYS A 61 14.00 7.05 -1.57
N PHE A 62 14.28 5.90 -0.96
CA PHE A 62 13.95 4.59 -1.51
C PHE A 62 13.01 3.88 -0.55
N GLU A 63 12.05 3.13 -1.08
CA GLU A 63 11.08 2.39 -0.28
C GLU A 63 10.63 1.13 -1.03
N SER A 64 10.88 -0.03 -0.43
CA SER A 64 10.72 -1.32 -1.10
C SER A 64 9.26 -1.67 -1.43
N LEU A 65 8.32 -1.28 -0.56
CA LEU A 65 6.89 -1.48 -0.82
C LEU A 65 6.36 -0.63 -1.99
N VAL A 66 6.99 0.52 -2.25
CA VAL A 66 6.68 1.36 -3.41
C VAL A 66 7.35 0.77 -4.65
N ASP A 67 8.69 0.66 -4.65
CA ASP A 67 9.44 0.14 -5.79
C ASP A 67 10.81 -0.44 -5.38
N ILE A 68 10.84 -1.77 -5.25
CA ILE A 68 12.07 -2.53 -4.97
C ILE A 68 13.04 -2.56 -6.16
N ASP A 69 12.57 -2.44 -7.41
CA ASP A 69 13.44 -2.47 -8.58
C ASP A 69 14.37 -1.25 -8.60
N ALA A 70 13.89 -0.10 -8.12
CA ALA A 70 14.70 1.10 -7.98
C ALA A 70 15.87 0.90 -7.00
N ILE A 71 15.63 0.14 -5.92
CA ILE A 71 16.66 -0.22 -4.93
C ILE A 71 17.65 -1.19 -5.54
N ALA A 72 17.16 -2.26 -6.16
CA ALA A 72 17.98 -3.27 -6.83
C ALA A 72 18.91 -2.64 -7.89
N LEU A 73 18.38 -1.73 -8.73
CA LEU A 73 19.18 -1.03 -9.74
C LEU A 73 20.21 -0.07 -9.12
N ALA A 74 19.89 0.60 -8.02
CA ALA A 74 20.85 1.42 -7.29
C ALA A 74 21.99 0.56 -6.72
N GLU A 75 21.67 -0.61 -6.16
CA GLU A 75 22.66 -1.55 -5.62
C GLU A 75 23.56 -2.11 -6.72
N LEU A 76 22.98 -2.55 -7.85
CA LEU A 76 23.72 -2.99 -9.03
C LEU A 76 24.72 -1.94 -9.53
N GLN A 77 24.33 -0.66 -9.49
CA GLN A 77 25.21 0.42 -9.90
C GLN A 77 26.39 0.63 -8.94
N VAL A 78 26.14 0.56 -7.63
CA VAL A 78 27.17 0.75 -6.59
C VAL A 78 28.14 -0.43 -6.57
N MET A 79 27.63 -1.65 -6.79
CA MET A 79 28.39 -2.90 -6.75
C MET A 79 28.81 -3.38 -8.14
N ARG A 80 28.77 -2.51 -9.16
CA ARG A 80 29.08 -2.90 -10.55
C ARG A 80 30.45 -3.56 -10.73
N ASP A 81 31.42 -3.17 -9.89
CA ASP A 81 32.81 -3.64 -9.93
C ASP A 81 33.07 -4.75 -8.89
N ARG A 82 32.01 -5.29 -8.25
CA ARG A 82 32.10 -6.32 -7.19
C ARG A 82 31.14 -7.47 -7.44
N ALA A 83 31.63 -8.70 -7.38
CA ALA A 83 30.83 -9.92 -7.54
C ALA A 83 30.12 -10.36 -6.23
N LEU A 84 29.73 -9.41 -5.37
CA LEU A 84 29.16 -9.71 -4.04
C LEU A 84 27.63 -9.76 -4.04
N LEU A 85 26.98 -9.52 -5.18
CA LEU A 85 25.52 -9.53 -5.27
C LEU A 85 25.01 -10.87 -5.80
N HIS A 86 24.11 -11.50 -5.05
CA HIS A 86 23.37 -12.69 -5.46
C HIS A 86 22.22 -12.32 -6.41
N ARG A 87 22.55 -11.77 -7.58
CA ARG A 87 21.55 -11.22 -8.54
C ARG A 87 20.60 -12.28 -9.11
N ASN A 88 21.04 -13.53 -9.13
CA ASN A 88 20.25 -14.67 -9.63
C ASN A 88 19.38 -15.30 -8.54
N ASP A 89 19.49 -14.81 -7.30
CA ASP A 89 18.65 -15.29 -6.21
C ASP A 89 17.20 -14.83 -6.42
N VAL A 90 16.27 -15.75 -6.19
CA VAL A 90 14.83 -15.49 -6.32
C VAL A 90 14.35 -14.38 -5.38
N MET A 91 15.05 -14.14 -4.28
CA MET A 91 14.73 -13.10 -3.30
C MET A 91 15.23 -11.72 -3.70
N PHE A 92 16.06 -11.58 -4.73
CA PHE A 92 16.73 -10.30 -5.05
C PHE A 92 15.74 -9.14 -5.25
N ASN A 93 14.56 -9.42 -5.84
CA ASN A 93 13.49 -8.43 -6.05
C ASN A 93 12.27 -8.62 -5.13
N VAL A 94 12.37 -9.49 -4.13
CA VAL A 94 11.31 -9.69 -3.14
C VAL A 94 11.54 -8.75 -1.97
N THR A 95 10.48 -8.20 -1.36
CA THR A 95 10.61 -7.45 -0.11
C THR A 95 9.66 -7.97 0.94
N PHE A 96 10.16 -8.01 2.17
CA PHE A 96 9.37 -8.23 3.38
C PHE A 96 9.39 -6.96 4.23
N VAL A 97 8.25 -6.59 4.78
CA VAL A 97 8.15 -5.50 5.76
C VAL A 97 7.26 -5.95 6.90
N ASN A 98 7.78 -5.88 8.12
CA ASN A 98 6.96 -6.16 9.29
C ASN A 98 5.92 -5.05 9.49
N HIS A 99 4.65 -5.43 9.58
CA HIS A 99 3.54 -4.51 9.79
C HIS A 99 3.04 -4.53 11.25
N TYR A 100 3.11 -5.70 11.88
CA TYR A 100 2.71 -5.89 13.27
C TYR A 100 3.56 -7.00 13.90
N LYS A 101 3.95 -6.83 15.16
CA LYS A 101 4.63 -7.86 15.96
C LYS A 101 4.14 -7.79 17.41
N ALA A 102 3.53 -8.87 17.90
CA ALA A 102 2.79 -8.84 19.15
C ALA A 102 3.64 -8.53 20.40
N ASP A 103 4.92 -8.88 20.40
CA ASP A 103 5.86 -8.59 21.49
C ASP A 103 6.33 -7.13 21.51
N ILE A 104 6.17 -6.39 20.41
CA ILE A 104 6.57 -4.98 20.28
C ILE A 104 5.35 -4.07 20.35
N ASP A 105 4.32 -4.35 19.55
CA ASP A 105 3.12 -3.52 19.43
C ASP A 105 2.07 -3.84 20.51
N GLY A 106 2.22 -4.96 21.21
CA GLY A 106 1.25 -5.47 22.16
C GLY A 106 0.06 -6.16 21.50
N TYR A 107 -0.89 -6.62 22.32
CA TYR A 107 -2.06 -7.36 21.85
C TYR A 107 -3.03 -6.45 21.07
N SER A 108 -3.37 -6.85 19.84
CA SER A 108 -4.41 -6.21 19.03
C SER A 108 -5.62 -7.13 18.88
N VAL A 109 -6.77 -6.69 19.39
CA VAL A 109 -8.05 -7.44 19.32
C VAL A 109 -8.45 -7.68 17.87
N HIS A 110 -8.41 -6.65 17.02
CA HIS A 110 -8.89 -6.76 15.64
C HIS A 110 -7.96 -7.61 14.78
N PHE A 111 -6.64 -7.53 14.96
CA PHE A 111 -5.72 -8.41 14.25
C PHE A 111 -5.83 -9.85 14.73
N SER A 112 -6.05 -10.08 16.03
CA SER A 112 -6.26 -11.43 16.56
C SER A 112 -7.56 -12.05 16.04
N LEU A 113 -8.67 -11.30 16.01
CA LEU A 113 -9.92 -11.76 15.40
C LEU A 113 -9.78 -12.06 13.91
N MET A 114 -9.01 -11.23 13.17
CA MET A 114 -8.73 -11.46 11.76
C MET A 114 -7.92 -12.76 11.57
N ALA A 115 -6.84 -12.93 12.34
CA ALA A 115 -6.00 -14.11 12.31
C ALA A 115 -6.75 -15.39 12.68
N GLU A 116 -7.57 -15.35 13.74
CA GLU A 116 -8.44 -16.46 14.14
C GLU A 116 -9.44 -16.82 13.02
N THR A 117 -10.02 -15.80 12.37
CA THR A 117 -10.93 -16.04 11.24
C THR A 117 -10.22 -16.71 10.08
N LEU A 118 -9.04 -16.21 9.70
CA LEU A 118 -8.22 -16.78 8.63
C LEU A 118 -7.80 -18.21 8.96
N LEU A 119 -7.42 -18.49 10.21
CA LEU A 119 -7.13 -19.85 10.65
C LEU A 119 -8.36 -20.76 10.46
N SER A 120 -9.55 -20.30 10.85
CA SER A 120 -10.81 -21.07 10.66
C SER A 120 -11.17 -21.30 9.19
N MET A 121 -10.74 -20.42 8.28
CA MET A 121 -10.90 -20.57 6.84
C MET A 121 -9.93 -21.61 6.27
N HIS A 122 -8.73 -21.70 6.86
CA HIS A 122 -7.71 -22.67 6.46
C HIS A 122 -8.00 -24.07 6.99
N SER A 123 -8.27 -24.20 8.29
CA SER A 123 -8.53 -25.48 8.96
C SER A 123 -9.52 -25.29 10.11
N LYS A 124 -10.56 -26.13 10.14
CA LYS A 124 -11.55 -26.15 11.23
C LYS A 124 -11.03 -26.80 12.51
N GLU A 125 -9.97 -27.61 12.39
CA GLU A 125 -9.41 -28.40 13.49
C GLU A 125 -8.27 -27.67 14.20
N SER A 126 -7.79 -26.56 13.63
CA SER A 126 -6.70 -25.78 14.22
C SER A 126 -7.20 -24.82 15.28
N ASP A 127 -6.74 -25.06 16.51
CA ASP A 127 -7.02 -24.18 17.65
C ASP A 127 -6.08 -22.97 17.64
N PHE A 128 -6.67 -21.78 17.51
CA PHE A 128 -5.96 -20.51 17.63
C PHE A 128 -5.45 -20.29 19.07
N VAL A 129 -4.19 -19.89 19.22
CA VAL A 129 -3.62 -19.46 20.51
C VAL A 129 -3.34 -17.98 20.49
N SER A 130 -2.55 -17.51 19.52
CA SER A 130 -2.21 -16.10 19.39
C SER A 130 -1.72 -15.75 17.98
N LEU A 131 -1.85 -14.49 17.61
CA LEU A 131 -1.17 -13.91 16.47
C LEU A 131 0.24 -13.46 16.91
N VAL A 132 1.27 -13.90 16.21
CA VAL A 132 2.67 -13.55 16.53
C VAL A 132 3.09 -12.29 15.78
N ARG A 133 2.87 -12.26 14.45
CA ARG A 133 3.23 -11.14 13.59
C ARG A 133 2.43 -11.12 12.29
N ILE A 134 2.34 -9.94 11.69
CA ILE A 134 1.86 -9.74 10.33
C ILE A 134 2.99 -9.08 9.55
N ASP A 135 3.38 -9.71 8.44
CA ASP A 135 4.34 -9.16 7.49
C ASP A 135 3.68 -8.90 6.16
N VAL A 136 4.24 -7.96 5.41
CA VAL A 136 3.85 -7.67 4.04
C VAL A 136 4.93 -8.23 3.13
N VAL A 137 4.53 -9.01 2.15
CA VAL A 137 5.41 -9.48 1.08
C VAL A 137 4.98 -8.90 -0.25
N LYS A 138 5.98 -8.52 -1.04
CA LYS A 138 5.81 -8.11 -2.42
C LYS A 138 6.86 -8.82 -3.26
N MET A 139 6.41 -9.71 -4.14
CA MET A 139 7.29 -10.59 -4.91
C MET A 139 8.13 -9.85 -5.97
N HIS A 140 7.64 -8.69 -6.45
CA HIS A 140 8.35 -7.77 -7.35
C HIS A 140 7.65 -6.40 -7.36
N SER A 141 8.24 -5.37 -7.97
CA SER A 141 7.73 -3.99 -7.97
C SER A 141 6.28 -3.81 -8.44
N SER A 142 5.81 -4.62 -9.38
CA SER A 142 4.44 -4.58 -9.90
C SER A 142 3.47 -5.59 -9.26
N ALA A 143 3.96 -6.46 -8.36
CA ALA A 143 3.11 -7.45 -7.70
C ALA A 143 2.13 -6.76 -6.71
N PRO A 144 0.92 -7.31 -6.52
CA PRO A 144 0.06 -6.87 -5.43
C PRO A 144 0.73 -7.12 -4.08
N HIS A 145 0.39 -6.30 -3.08
CA HIS A 145 0.80 -6.58 -1.70
C HIS A 145 0.05 -7.80 -1.18
N GLN A 146 0.79 -8.73 -0.58
CA GLN A 146 0.26 -9.86 0.15
C GLN A 146 0.70 -9.77 1.61
N MET A 147 -0.05 -10.42 2.49
CA MET A 147 0.19 -10.42 3.93
C MET A 147 0.53 -11.83 4.38
N ILE A 148 1.42 -11.93 5.35
CA ILE A 148 1.78 -13.19 5.99
C ILE A 148 1.33 -13.10 7.43
N PHE A 149 0.35 -13.91 7.80
CA PHE A 149 -0.08 -14.04 9.19
C PHE A 149 0.68 -15.21 9.81
N THR A 150 1.54 -14.90 10.78
CA THR A 150 2.23 -15.93 11.57
C THR A 150 1.45 -16.18 12.86
N ILE A 151 0.87 -17.37 12.98
CA ILE A 151 -0.12 -17.72 14.00
C ILE A 151 0.42 -18.87 14.84
N GLN A 152 0.38 -18.72 16.15
CA GLN A 152 0.61 -19.81 17.07
C GLN A 152 -0.68 -20.63 17.20
N THR A 153 -0.59 -21.93 16.93
CA THR A 153 -1.67 -22.89 17.16
C THR A 153 -1.38 -23.75 18.38
N ARG A 154 -2.40 -24.42 18.92
CA ARG A 154 -2.23 -25.37 20.03
C ARG A 154 -1.61 -26.69 19.57
N SER A 155 -1.82 -27.06 18.31
CA SER A 155 -1.44 -28.35 17.73
C SER A 155 0.06 -28.50 17.47
N SER A 156 0.81 -27.39 17.36
CA SER A 156 2.23 -27.40 17.00
C SER A 156 2.99 -26.33 17.77
N PRO A 157 4.22 -26.61 18.25
CA PRO A 157 5.09 -25.58 18.81
C PRO A 157 5.64 -24.62 17.73
N VAL A 158 5.68 -25.05 16.46
CA VAL A 158 6.11 -24.21 15.34
C VAL A 158 4.90 -23.41 14.83
N PRO A 159 5.01 -22.07 14.70
CA PRO A 159 3.92 -21.24 14.25
C PRO A 159 3.61 -21.49 12.77
N LEU A 160 2.31 -21.50 12.44
CA LEU A 160 1.80 -21.60 11.09
C LEU A 160 1.89 -20.22 10.41
N GLN A 161 2.35 -20.18 9.15
CA GLN A 161 2.24 -19.00 8.31
C GLN A 161 1.15 -19.18 7.26
N LEU A 162 0.28 -18.18 7.15
CA LEU A 162 -0.74 -18.09 6.10
C LEU A 162 -0.37 -16.94 5.15
N LEU A 163 -0.24 -17.23 3.86
CA LEU A 163 -0.18 -16.20 2.82
C LEU A 163 -1.59 -15.75 2.47
N VAL A 164 -1.86 -14.46 2.66
CA VAL A 164 -3.19 -13.88 2.57
C VAL A 164 -3.18 -12.70 1.62
N GLU A 165 -4.17 -12.67 0.73
CA GLU A 165 -4.38 -11.57 -0.21
C GLU A 165 -5.74 -10.93 0.06
N ARG A 166 -5.79 -9.60 0.01
CA ARG A 166 -7.05 -8.86 0.10
C ARG A 166 -7.76 -8.87 -1.25
N LYS A 167 -9.01 -9.32 -1.26
CA LYS A 167 -9.90 -9.27 -2.41
C LYS A 167 -10.40 -7.84 -2.62
N LEU A 168 -10.11 -7.28 -3.79
CA LEU A 168 -10.71 -6.02 -4.23
C LEU A 168 -12.12 -6.29 -4.77
N VAL A 169 -13.14 -5.86 -4.04
CA VAL A 169 -14.54 -5.99 -4.46
C VAL A 169 -14.92 -4.67 -5.14
N SER A 170 -14.85 -4.65 -6.46
CA SER A 170 -15.18 -3.47 -7.26
C SER A 170 -15.74 -3.84 -8.63
N ASN A 171 -16.40 -2.88 -9.26
CA ASN A 171 -16.95 -3.01 -10.60
C ASN A 171 -16.76 -1.67 -11.34
N ILE A 172 -16.23 -1.70 -12.56
CA ILE A 172 -16.13 -0.54 -13.45
C ILE A 172 -17.00 -0.83 -14.66
N VAL A 173 -17.90 0.08 -14.99
CA VAL A 173 -18.76 -0.03 -16.17
C VAL A 173 -17.89 0.17 -17.41
N SER A 174 -18.08 -0.62 -18.47
CA SER A 174 -17.29 -0.47 -19.70
C SER A 174 -18.16 0.11 -20.83
N PRO A 175 -17.78 1.24 -21.46
CA PRO A 175 -16.61 2.09 -21.18
C PRO A 175 -16.89 3.15 -20.09
N ALA A 176 -16.11 3.18 -19.01
CA ALA A 176 -16.21 4.22 -17.96
C ALA A 176 -15.44 5.48 -18.36
N ILE A 177 -15.93 6.17 -19.39
CA ILE A 177 -15.32 7.41 -19.89
C ILE A 177 -16.20 8.59 -19.52
N THR A 178 -15.59 9.63 -18.96
CA THR A 178 -16.27 10.91 -18.69
C THR A 178 -15.29 12.06 -18.92
N ASP A 179 -15.75 13.12 -19.58
CA ASP A 179 -15.00 14.36 -19.79
C ASP A 179 -13.58 14.14 -20.37
N GLY A 180 -13.44 13.16 -21.27
CA GLY A 180 -12.16 12.81 -21.92
C GLY A 180 -11.20 11.97 -21.07
N PHE A 181 -11.64 11.45 -19.93
CA PHE A 181 -10.86 10.55 -19.07
C PHE A 181 -11.55 9.19 -18.92
N LYS A 182 -10.75 8.12 -18.93
CA LYS A 182 -11.21 6.76 -18.69
C LYS A 182 -10.84 6.33 -17.28
N LEU A 183 -11.80 5.76 -16.55
CA LEU A 183 -11.56 5.14 -15.25
C LEU A 183 -10.90 3.78 -15.45
N GLU A 184 -9.67 3.64 -14.97
CA GLU A 184 -8.91 2.38 -15.08
C GLU A 184 -8.98 1.53 -13.81
N VAL A 185 -9.01 2.17 -12.64
CA VAL A 185 -8.99 1.47 -11.35
C VAL A 185 -9.84 2.20 -10.32
N ILE A 186 -10.56 1.45 -9.49
CA ILE A 186 -11.23 1.92 -8.29
C ILE A 186 -10.83 1.04 -7.11
N MET A 187 -10.38 1.65 -6.01
CA MET A 187 -9.93 0.94 -4.82
C MET A 187 -10.37 1.67 -3.56
N ALA A 188 -10.61 0.92 -2.49
CA ALA A 188 -10.92 1.45 -1.16
C ALA A 188 -9.86 0.98 -0.15
N GLY A 189 -9.46 1.87 0.75
CA GLY A 189 -8.46 1.59 1.77
C GLY A 189 -8.44 2.64 2.87
N ILE A 190 -7.39 2.59 3.69
CA ILE A 190 -7.13 3.52 4.78
C ILE A 190 -5.68 4.01 4.71
N ASP A 191 -5.40 5.14 5.36
CA ASP A 191 -4.08 5.76 5.44
C ASP A 191 -3.44 5.99 4.08
N ILE A 192 -4.15 6.73 3.23
CA ILE A 192 -3.63 7.11 1.92
C ILE A 192 -2.36 7.96 2.06
N ASP A 193 -1.26 7.49 1.50
CA ASP A 193 -0.10 8.33 1.22
C ASP A 193 -0.39 9.11 -0.05
N HIS A 194 -0.87 10.34 0.12
CA HIS A 194 -1.22 11.22 -0.99
C HIS A 194 -0.07 11.58 -1.92
N LYS A 195 1.18 11.45 -1.46
CA LYS A 195 2.37 11.81 -2.22
C LYS A 195 2.82 10.64 -3.09
N GLU A 196 2.84 9.43 -2.53
CA GLU A 196 3.20 8.21 -3.27
C GLU A 196 1.98 7.52 -3.93
N GLU A 197 0.77 8.01 -3.63
CA GLU A 197 -0.54 7.59 -4.15
C GLU A 197 -0.87 6.11 -3.88
N PHE A 198 -0.61 5.65 -2.66
CA PHE A 198 -0.94 4.28 -2.23
C PHE A 198 -1.40 4.21 -0.76
N PHE A 199 -2.16 3.17 -0.42
CA PHE A 199 -2.67 2.97 0.93
C PHE A 199 -1.61 2.33 1.84
N ARG A 200 -1.31 2.99 2.96
CA ARG A 200 -0.38 2.51 4.00
C ARG A 200 -1.03 1.52 4.97
N GLY A 201 -2.35 1.57 5.11
CA GLY A 201 -3.10 0.63 5.94
C GLY A 201 -3.26 -0.71 5.23
N ILE A 202 -2.25 -1.57 5.33
CA ILE A 202 -2.12 -2.80 4.52
C ILE A 202 -3.27 -3.79 4.76
N THR A 203 -3.68 -3.96 6.02
CA THR A 203 -4.84 -4.78 6.38
C THR A 203 -6.18 -4.12 6.03
N ALA A 204 -6.15 -2.84 5.63
CA ALA A 204 -7.33 -2.01 5.36
C ALA A 204 -8.39 -2.06 6.46
N TYR A 205 -7.96 -2.24 7.70
CA TYR A 205 -8.86 -2.23 8.85
C TYR A 205 -9.45 -0.82 9.02
N ALA A 206 -10.77 -0.73 8.90
CA ALA A 206 -11.52 0.49 9.16
C ALA A 206 -12.70 0.17 10.08
N ASP A 207 -12.92 1.00 11.09
CA ASP A 207 -14.04 0.97 12.01
C ASP A 207 -14.87 2.26 11.90
N LEU A 208 -15.84 2.45 12.79
CA LEU A 208 -16.69 3.66 12.81
C LEU A 208 -15.94 4.94 13.22
N ASN A 209 -14.74 4.83 13.76
CA ASN A 209 -13.89 5.98 14.11
C ASN A 209 -12.89 6.32 13.00
N SER A 210 -12.78 5.45 11.99
CA SER A 210 -11.83 5.56 10.91
C SER A 210 -12.29 6.55 9.83
N SER A 211 -11.35 6.89 8.94
CA SER A 211 -11.61 7.71 7.75
C SER A 211 -11.29 6.92 6.47
N PRO A 212 -12.16 5.96 6.07
CA PRO A 212 -11.97 5.22 4.83
C PRO A 212 -11.83 6.16 3.64
N THR A 213 -10.99 5.76 2.69
CA THR A 213 -10.66 6.53 1.50
C THR A 213 -10.82 5.67 0.25
N VAL A 214 -11.45 6.23 -0.78
CA VAL A 214 -11.56 5.63 -2.11
C VAL A 214 -10.62 6.38 -3.06
N ALA A 215 -9.87 5.63 -3.84
CA ALA A 215 -8.94 6.11 -4.85
C ALA A 215 -9.39 5.65 -6.25
N LEU A 216 -9.35 6.56 -7.22
CA LEU A 216 -9.66 6.32 -8.62
C LEU A 216 -8.46 6.66 -9.49
N ARG A 217 -8.05 5.74 -10.36
CA ARG A 217 -6.99 5.99 -11.33
C ARG A 217 -7.59 6.27 -12.69
N TRP A 218 -7.24 7.41 -13.24
CA TRP A 218 -7.72 7.89 -14.54
C TRP A 218 -6.61 7.86 -15.59
N SER A 219 -7.00 7.64 -16.84
CA SER A 219 -6.14 7.82 -18.01
C SER A 219 -6.78 8.83 -18.97
N ARG A 220 -5.97 9.67 -19.62
CA ARG A 220 -6.45 10.64 -20.62
C ARG A 220 -6.72 9.93 -21.94
N VAL A 221 -7.89 10.17 -22.53
CA VAL A 221 -8.27 9.69 -23.87
C VAL A 221 -8.10 10.83 -24.86
N TYR A 222 -6.93 10.95 -25.48
CA TYR A 222 -6.53 12.13 -26.25
C TYR A 222 -7.45 12.45 -27.44
N GLU A 223 -8.17 11.48 -27.99
CA GLU A 223 -9.13 11.69 -29.07
C GLU A 223 -10.40 12.44 -28.63
N LEU A 224 -10.67 12.50 -27.33
CA LEU A 224 -11.86 13.13 -26.77
C LEU A 224 -11.53 14.52 -26.19
N ALA A 225 -12.42 15.48 -26.43
CA ALA A 225 -12.36 16.78 -25.78
C ALA A 225 -12.54 16.67 -24.27
N THR A 226 -11.99 17.63 -23.53
CA THR A 226 -12.12 17.71 -22.08
C THR A 226 -12.36 19.16 -21.66
N THR A 227 -13.17 19.34 -20.61
CA THR A 227 -13.50 20.64 -20.03
C THR A 227 -12.52 21.08 -18.95
N VAL A 228 -11.64 20.18 -18.48
CA VAL A 228 -10.63 20.50 -17.47
C VAL A 228 -9.35 21.04 -18.10
N ASN A 229 -8.65 21.91 -17.35
CA ASN A 229 -7.35 22.43 -17.74
C ASN A 229 -6.32 21.28 -17.96
N GLU A 230 -5.35 21.48 -18.85
CA GLU A 230 -4.30 20.51 -19.20
C GLU A 230 -3.46 20.05 -17.99
N THR A 231 -3.42 20.83 -16.91
CA THR A 231 -2.73 20.46 -15.67
C THR A 231 -3.49 19.44 -14.82
N LYS A 232 -4.77 19.19 -15.10
CA LYS A 232 -5.60 18.25 -14.36
C LYS A 232 -5.52 16.86 -14.97
N THR A 233 -5.46 15.88 -14.09
CA THR A 233 -5.28 14.46 -14.45
C THR A 233 -6.53 13.63 -14.13
N SER A 234 -7.64 14.28 -13.77
CA SER A 234 -8.91 13.60 -13.50
C SER A 234 -10.11 14.50 -13.82
N PRO A 235 -11.28 13.93 -14.11
CA PRO A 235 -12.51 14.66 -14.38
C PRO A 235 -13.23 15.11 -13.08
N PRO A 236 -14.24 16.00 -13.19
CA PRO A 236 -15.20 16.22 -12.12
C PRO A 236 -16.17 15.04 -12.00
N ILE A 237 -16.41 14.57 -10.77
CA ILE A 237 -17.23 13.39 -10.50
C ILE A 237 -17.97 13.51 -9.17
N ARG A 238 -18.94 12.63 -8.95
CA ARG A 238 -19.72 12.55 -7.72
C ARG A 238 -19.57 11.18 -7.07
N PHE A 239 -19.33 11.18 -5.77
CA PHE A 239 -19.25 9.99 -4.93
C PHE A 239 -20.49 9.90 -4.07
N THR A 240 -21.16 8.75 -4.11
CA THR A 240 -22.28 8.46 -3.22
C THR A 240 -21.86 7.32 -2.30
N TRP A 241 -21.63 7.66 -1.03
CA TRP A 241 -21.27 6.72 0.03
C TRP A 241 -22.53 6.05 0.56
N ARG A 242 -22.55 4.72 0.58
CA ARG A 242 -23.69 3.91 1.00
C ARG A 242 -23.31 3.02 2.18
N GLY A 243 -24.18 2.99 3.19
CA GLY A 243 -24.02 2.11 4.35
C GLY A 243 -24.35 0.65 4.04
N PRO A 244 -24.35 -0.23 5.05
CA PRO A 244 -24.57 -1.68 4.87
C PRO A 244 -25.92 -2.04 4.24
N ASN A 245 -26.95 -1.22 4.48
CA ASN A 245 -28.27 -1.36 3.89
C ASN A 245 -28.40 -0.76 2.47
N GLN A 246 -27.27 -0.40 1.84
CA GLN A 246 -27.19 0.26 0.54
C GLN A 246 -27.91 1.62 0.46
N LYS A 247 -28.31 2.23 1.59
CA LYS A 247 -28.82 3.60 1.61
C LYS A 247 -27.68 4.60 1.57
N ALA A 248 -27.88 5.69 0.83
CA ALA A 248 -26.93 6.80 0.77
C ALA A 248 -26.79 7.46 2.16
N ILE A 249 -25.54 7.65 2.59
CA ILE A 249 -25.16 8.28 3.86
C ILE A 249 -24.58 9.66 3.60
N ALA A 250 -23.73 9.77 2.56
CA ALA A 250 -23.10 11.03 2.19
C ALA A 250 -22.90 11.08 0.68
N THR A 251 -22.96 12.28 0.11
CA THR A 251 -22.61 12.53 -1.28
C THR A 251 -21.51 13.60 -1.32
N GLN A 252 -20.45 13.35 -2.07
CA GLN A 252 -19.32 14.26 -2.23
C GLN A 252 -19.12 14.56 -3.71
N LYS A 253 -19.09 15.84 -4.08
CA LYS A 253 -18.66 16.26 -5.42
C LYS A 253 -17.14 16.46 -5.39
N LEU A 254 -16.43 15.73 -6.24
CA LEU A 254 -14.99 15.84 -6.38
C LEU A 254 -14.66 16.70 -7.58
N ARG A 255 -13.85 17.71 -7.32
CA ARG A 255 -13.29 18.57 -8.37
C ARG A 255 -12.14 17.84 -9.09
N PRO A 256 -11.83 18.24 -10.33
CA PRO A 256 -10.66 17.77 -11.07
C PRO A 256 -9.39 17.88 -10.22
N TYR A 257 -8.62 16.81 -10.20
CA TYR A 257 -7.45 16.65 -9.36
C TYR A 257 -6.17 16.70 -10.20
N ASP A 258 -5.10 17.27 -9.64
CA ASP A 258 -3.76 17.28 -10.23
C ASP A 258 -2.90 16.28 -9.47
N SER A 259 -2.70 15.11 -10.09
CA SER A 259 -2.02 13.97 -9.51
C SER A 259 -0.80 13.57 -10.34
N ILE A 260 0.20 13.01 -9.66
CA ILE A 260 1.41 12.51 -10.30
C ILE A 260 1.09 11.28 -11.16
N ARG A 261 0.13 10.44 -10.78
CA ARG A 261 -0.22 9.18 -11.47
C ARG A 261 -1.67 9.10 -11.92
N GLY A 262 -2.36 10.24 -12.03
CA GLY A 262 -3.78 10.30 -12.42
C GLY A 262 -4.75 9.80 -11.36
N THR A 263 -4.33 9.75 -10.10
CA THR A 263 -5.15 9.27 -8.99
C THR A 263 -5.93 10.40 -8.32
N GLN A 264 -7.25 10.23 -8.21
CA GLN A 264 -8.16 11.10 -7.48
C GLN A 264 -8.69 10.39 -6.23
N PHE A 265 -8.87 11.12 -5.13
CA PHE A 265 -9.18 10.53 -3.83
C PHE A 265 -10.42 11.17 -3.21
N ALA A 266 -11.14 10.39 -2.42
CA ALA A 266 -12.17 10.89 -1.52
C ALA A 266 -12.11 10.14 -0.20
N SER A 267 -12.08 10.88 0.90
CA SER A 267 -12.13 10.34 2.25
C SER A 267 -13.44 10.71 2.92
N LEU A 268 -13.99 9.79 3.70
CA LEU A 268 -15.16 10.04 4.53
C LEU A 268 -14.77 9.82 5.98
N ASN A 269 -14.70 10.89 6.78
CA ASN A 269 -14.49 10.76 8.21
C ASN A 269 -15.82 10.34 8.86
N LEU A 270 -15.92 9.08 9.27
CA LEU A 270 -17.15 8.51 9.81
C LEU A 270 -17.50 9.10 11.18
N GLN A 271 -16.49 9.39 12.00
CA GLN A 271 -16.67 9.98 13.34
C GLN A 271 -17.32 11.37 13.29
N LYS A 272 -17.05 12.15 12.23
CA LYS A 272 -17.58 13.51 12.05
C LYS A 272 -18.97 13.55 11.40
N LEU A 273 -19.54 12.41 11.03
CA LEU A 273 -20.89 12.38 10.48
C LEU A 273 -21.89 12.58 11.62
N ASN A 274 -22.74 13.60 11.51
CA ASN A 274 -23.85 13.88 12.43
C ASN A 274 -25.00 12.86 12.26
N THR A 275 -24.69 11.58 12.14
CA THR A 275 -25.67 10.50 11.95
C THR A 275 -25.52 9.51 13.11
N THR A 276 -26.52 9.45 13.98
CA THR A 276 -26.56 8.52 15.13
C THR A 276 -26.72 7.05 14.76
N ASN A 277 -26.87 6.73 13.47
CA ASN A 277 -27.23 5.40 12.95
C ASN A 277 -26.14 4.76 12.08
N LEU A 278 -24.87 5.15 12.23
CA LEU A 278 -23.79 4.45 11.54
C LEU A 278 -23.69 3.01 12.04
N LYS A 279 -23.58 2.06 11.11
CA LYS A 279 -23.47 0.64 11.43
C LYS A 279 -22.23 0.03 10.78
N PRO A 280 -21.51 -0.85 11.50
CA PRO A 280 -20.52 -1.72 10.89
C PRO A 280 -21.18 -2.62 9.84
N GLY A 281 -20.40 -3.09 8.86
CA GLY A 281 -20.88 -3.93 7.78
C GLY A 281 -20.16 -3.66 6.46
N MET A 282 -20.71 -4.17 5.37
CA MET A 282 -20.18 -3.95 4.03
C MET A 282 -20.70 -2.64 3.46
N TRP A 283 -19.84 -1.64 3.40
CA TRP A 283 -20.13 -0.34 2.81
C TRP A 283 -19.81 -0.34 1.31
N SER A 284 -20.37 0.62 0.58
CA SER A 284 -20.00 0.83 -0.82
C SER A 284 -19.93 2.31 -1.20
N VAL A 285 -19.12 2.61 -2.22
CA VAL A 285 -19.15 3.90 -2.91
C VAL A 285 -19.57 3.67 -4.36
N VAL A 286 -20.50 4.49 -4.83
CA VAL A 286 -20.85 4.60 -6.26
C VAL A 286 -20.19 5.85 -6.82
N VAL A 287 -19.49 5.69 -7.92
CA VAL A 287 -18.87 6.79 -8.66
C VAL A 287 -19.76 7.13 -9.83
N GLN A 288 -20.14 8.40 -9.92
CA GLN A 288 -21.07 8.92 -10.92
C GLN A 288 -20.49 10.13 -11.61
N THR A 289 -20.97 10.40 -12.83
CA THR A 289 -20.68 11.64 -13.55
C THR A 289 -21.23 12.85 -12.78
N ASP A 290 -20.53 13.98 -12.80
CA ASP A 290 -21.04 15.27 -12.26
C ASP A 290 -21.57 16.18 -13.37
N ALA A 291 -22.29 15.61 -14.35
CA ALA A 291 -22.98 16.36 -15.39
C ALA A 291 -24.37 16.80 -14.89
N GLU A 292 -24.81 17.99 -15.28
CA GLU A 292 -26.18 18.45 -14.97
C GLU A 292 -27.21 17.51 -15.61
N GLY A 293 -28.10 16.95 -14.80
CA GLY A 293 -29.16 16.05 -15.26
C GLY A 293 -28.75 14.60 -15.57
N SER A 294 -27.46 14.26 -15.56
CA SER A 294 -26.97 12.88 -15.75
C SER A 294 -26.22 12.38 -14.51
N SER A 295 -26.70 11.26 -13.96
CA SER A 295 -26.07 10.57 -12.82
C SER A 295 -25.62 9.18 -13.23
N GLU A 296 -25.02 9.08 -14.42
CA GLU A 296 -24.49 7.83 -14.97
C GLU A 296 -23.45 7.24 -14.02
N ILE A 297 -23.56 5.92 -13.78
CA ILE A 297 -22.67 5.20 -12.89
C ILE A 297 -21.46 4.74 -13.69
N LEU A 298 -20.27 5.20 -13.27
CA LEU A 298 -18.99 4.79 -13.87
C LEU A 298 -18.44 3.54 -13.19
N GLY A 299 -18.77 3.33 -11.92
CA GLY A 299 -18.34 2.16 -11.17
C GLY A 299 -18.73 2.20 -9.71
N SER A 300 -18.37 1.13 -9.01
CA SER A 300 -18.61 0.99 -7.58
C SER A 300 -17.54 0.16 -6.90
N VAL A 301 -17.30 0.42 -5.62
CA VAL A 301 -16.38 -0.34 -4.78
C VAL A 301 -17.03 -0.63 -3.45
N TRP A 302 -16.76 -1.83 -2.91
CA TRP A 302 -17.21 -2.26 -1.61
C TRP A 302 -16.02 -2.41 -0.68
N PHE A 303 -16.25 -2.11 0.60
CA PHE A 303 -15.24 -2.23 1.63
C PHE A 303 -15.89 -2.50 3.00
N PRO A 304 -15.21 -3.23 3.88
CA PRO A 304 -15.74 -3.53 5.20
C PRO A 304 -15.50 -2.37 6.16
N ILE A 305 -16.50 -2.11 7.00
CA ILE A 305 -16.34 -1.35 8.25
C ILE A 305 -16.57 -2.34 9.39
N TYR A 306 -15.53 -2.59 10.17
CA TYR A 306 -15.50 -3.59 11.22
C TYR A 306 -16.04 -3.07 12.55
N SER A 307 -16.45 -4.01 13.40
CA SER A 307 -16.61 -3.80 14.84
C SER A 307 -16.14 -5.05 15.55
N THR A 308 -15.30 -4.89 16.58
CA THR A 308 -14.82 -6.00 17.42
C THR A 308 -15.89 -6.48 18.40
N GLU A 309 -16.96 -5.71 18.61
CA GLU A 309 -18.10 -6.08 19.46
C GLU A 309 -18.98 -7.13 18.77
N ASN A 310 -19.20 -7.01 17.46
CA ASN A 310 -19.96 -7.98 16.67
C ASN A 310 -19.01 -8.94 15.93
N GLN A 311 -18.47 -9.91 16.67
CA GLN A 311 -17.50 -10.88 16.13
C GLN A 311 -18.07 -11.72 14.98
N THR A 312 -19.36 -12.06 14.98
CA THR A 312 -19.99 -12.82 13.90
C THR A 312 -19.93 -12.04 12.58
N LEU A 313 -20.33 -10.77 12.61
CA LEU A 313 -20.23 -9.89 11.44
C LEU A 313 -18.77 -9.67 11.04
N PHE A 314 -17.88 -9.45 12.00
CA PHE A 314 -16.44 -9.29 11.75
C PHE A 314 -15.89 -10.47 10.97
N ARG A 315 -16.12 -11.70 11.43
CA ARG A 315 -15.67 -12.94 10.81
C ARG A 315 -16.26 -13.11 9.40
N SER A 316 -17.53 -12.73 9.19
CA SER A 316 -18.14 -12.72 7.86
C SER A 316 -17.41 -11.77 6.91
N LEU A 317 -17.15 -10.53 7.34
CA LEU A 317 -16.47 -9.53 6.52
C LEU A 317 -15.03 -9.95 6.20
N VAL A 318 -14.30 -10.58 7.13
CA VAL A 318 -12.96 -11.11 6.81
C VAL A 318 -13.03 -12.17 5.71
N ARG A 319 -14.00 -13.09 5.77
CA ARG A 319 -14.20 -14.12 4.73
C ARG A 319 -14.54 -13.52 3.36
N ASP A 320 -15.29 -12.43 3.33
CA ASP A 320 -15.72 -11.77 2.09
C ASP A 320 -14.57 -11.01 1.39
N PHE A 321 -13.62 -10.50 2.18
CA PHE A 321 -12.57 -9.58 1.70
C PHE A 321 -11.15 -10.15 1.71
N PHE A 322 -10.92 -11.35 2.23
CA PHE A 322 -9.60 -11.97 2.26
C PHE A 322 -9.63 -13.39 1.70
N ILE A 323 -8.54 -13.76 1.05
CA ILE A 323 -8.35 -15.08 0.46
C ILE A 323 -7.00 -15.60 0.94
N ILE A 324 -6.98 -16.86 1.37
CA ILE A 324 -5.74 -17.57 1.71
C ILE A 324 -5.20 -18.16 0.41
N LYS A 325 -3.98 -17.78 0.06
CA LYS A 325 -3.30 -18.22 -1.16
C LYS A 325 -2.46 -19.47 -0.94
N ASP A 326 -1.83 -19.54 0.22
CA ASP A 326 -0.92 -20.63 0.59
C ASP A 326 -0.75 -20.69 2.11
N SER A 327 -0.17 -21.78 2.61
CA SER A 327 0.23 -21.93 4.00
C SER A 327 1.48 -22.79 4.16
N CYS A 328 2.23 -22.57 5.24
CA CYS A 328 3.36 -23.42 5.59
C CYS A 328 3.52 -23.48 7.12
N ALA A 329 4.00 -24.62 7.63
CA ALA A 329 4.33 -24.79 9.04
C ALA A 329 5.76 -25.32 9.22
N THR A 330 6.10 -26.45 8.57
CA THR A 330 7.40 -27.12 8.74
C THR A 330 8.40 -26.82 7.63
N GLU A 331 7.94 -26.65 6.38
CA GLU A 331 8.79 -26.47 5.19
C GLU A 331 8.82 -25.02 4.69
N CYS A 332 8.54 -24.06 5.56
CA CYS A 332 8.47 -22.63 5.22
C CYS A 332 9.76 -22.07 4.62
N SER A 333 10.93 -22.62 4.95
CA SER A 333 12.20 -22.18 4.35
C SER A 333 12.31 -22.43 2.84
N SER A 334 11.46 -23.32 2.31
CA SER A 334 11.40 -23.61 0.87
C SER A 334 10.40 -22.75 0.10
N THR A 335 9.55 -21.98 0.79
CA THR A 335 8.52 -21.15 0.17
C THR A 335 8.98 -19.71 0.06
N THR A 336 9.12 -19.21 -1.18
CA THR A 336 9.67 -17.88 -1.49
C THR A 336 8.90 -16.70 -0.89
N TRP A 337 7.67 -16.93 -0.42
CA TRP A 337 6.84 -15.91 0.23
C TRP A 337 6.93 -15.97 1.75
N SER A 338 7.53 -17.00 2.36
CA SER A 338 7.63 -17.09 3.81
C SER A 338 8.74 -16.20 4.34
N THR A 339 8.53 -15.64 5.55
CA THR A 339 9.59 -14.92 6.27
C THR A 339 10.69 -15.83 6.83
N PHE A 340 10.54 -17.16 6.71
CA PHE A 340 11.56 -18.14 7.06
C PHE A 340 12.41 -18.59 5.86
N HIS A 341 12.07 -18.15 4.64
CA HIS A 341 12.92 -18.36 3.48
C HIS A 341 14.20 -17.51 3.61
N PRO A 342 15.40 -18.06 3.33
CA PRO A 342 16.64 -17.29 3.35
C PRO A 342 16.56 -16.05 2.47
N ASP A 343 17.05 -14.90 2.94
CA ASP A 343 17.05 -13.65 2.17
C ASP A 343 18.45 -13.03 2.14
N PRO A 344 19.36 -13.54 1.29
CA PRO A 344 20.77 -13.17 1.31
C PRO A 344 21.05 -11.67 1.10
N LYS A 345 20.12 -10.91 0.50
CA LYS A 345 20.30 -9.46 0.30
C LYS A 345 20.15 -8.66 1.60
N SER A 346 19.47 -9.22 2.60
CA SER A 346 19.25 -8.58 3.91
C SER A 346 19.88 -9.33 5.08
N ASP A 347 20.27 -10.60 4.87
CA ASP A 347 20.93 -11.41 5.89
C ASP A 347 22.38 -10.97 6.10
N ILE A 348 22.66 -10.38 7.26
CA ILE A 348 24.02 -10.03 7.69
C ILE A 348 24.55 -11.20 8.51
N LEU A 349 25.11 -12.20 7.82
CA LEU A 349 25.61 -13.43 8.44
C LEU A 349 27.03 -13.29 8.99
N VAL A 350 27.91 -12.64 8.24
CA VAL A 350 29.35 -12.57 8.50
C VAL A 350 29.88 -11.22 8.02
N GLY A 351 30.77 -10.58 8.78
CA GLY A 351 31.46 -9.36 8.37
C GLY A 351 32.59 -9.66 7.39
N PHE A 352 32.83 -8.78 6.41
CA PHE A 352 34.01 -8.90 5.56
C PHE A 352 35.15 -8.04 6.13
N ASP A 353 36.23 -8.68 6.58
CA ASP A 353 37.45 -7.99 6.93
C ASP A 353 38.30 -7.79 5.68
N LYS A 354 38.47 -6.52 5.32
CA LYS A 354 39.22 -6.11 4.13
C LYS A 354 40.73 -6.28 4.29
N GLU A 355 41.25 -6.20 5.51
CA GLU A 355 42.70 -6.33 5.78
C GLU A 355 43.14 -7.78 5.68
N SER A 356 42.36 -8.70 6.26
CA SER A 356 42.61 -10.14 6.16
C SER A 356 42.04 -10.78 4.90
N GLN A 357 41.19 -10.09 4.15
CA GLN A 357 40.39 -10.63 3.04
C GLN A 357 39.56 -11.87 3.44
N THR A 358 39.13 -11.94 4.70
CA THR A 358 38.38 -13.08 5.23
C THR A 358 36.99 -12.67 5.69
N LEU A 359 36.07 -13.64 5.70
CA LEU A 359 34.74 -13.51 6.27
C LEU A 359 34.88 -13.82 7.78
N ALA A 360 34.57 -12.84 8.63
CA ALA A 360 34.68 -12.88 10.10
C ALA A 360 33.33 -12.80 10.82
#